data_AF-A0A0M2GDA9-F1
#
_entry.id   AF-A0A0M2GDA9-F1
#
_cell.length_a   1.000
_cell.length_b   1.000
_cell.length_c   1.000
_cell.angle_alpha   90.00
_cell.angle_beta   90.00
_cell.angle_gamma   90.00
#
_symmetry.space_group_name_H-M   'P 1'
#
loop_
_entity.id
_entity.type
_entity.pdbx_description
1 polymer ?
#
loop_
_entity_poly.entity_id
_entity_poly.type
_entity_poly.pdbx_seq_one_letter_code
_entity_poly.pdbx_strand_id
1 'polypeptide(L)'
;MPAAYRWHVSSGVAHPAGDGRAWCRLAHAPVCPARDAAPEASALDGLRRDLALHTRRLIDTGVFTPITPSSRPMAQPDGCRPARPVVQFLYVRYLAAQPVDEIQCVAQTRHRDRCSQRLLTADGPVGVWRLVPATATRGQLALPCELMAVYDLTALPYAEQLRWRMQRCSTHTATQSAADLALADWEPFDPMLHRAHIHNRLPNHVRRPRPTHHENGTAGS
;
A
#
# COMPACT_ATOMS: atom_id res chain seq x y z
N MET A 1 34.06 -9.80 1.89
CA MET A 1 32.89 -9.28 2.63
C MET A 1 33.18 -9.22 4.12
N PRO A 2 32.96 -8.06 4.78
CA PRO A 2 33.21 -7.89 6.21
C PRO A 2 32.37 -8.86 7.04
N ALA A 3 32.94 -9.37 8.14
CA ALA A 3 32.27 -10.36 8.99
C ALA A 3 30.91 -9.88 9.53
N ALA A 4 30.81 -8.59 9.87
CA ALA A 4 29.60 -7.95 10.39
C ALA A 4 28.39 -8.00 9.43
N TYR A 5 28.63 -8.16 8.12
CA TYR A 5 27.57 -8.24 7.10
C TYR A 5 27.36 -9.64 6.55
N ARG A 6 28.00 -10.66 7.14
CA ARG A 6 27.79 -12.05 6.74
C ARG A 6 26.54 -12.58 7.43
N TRP A 7 25.53 -12.86 6.63
CA TRP A 7 24.34 -13.58 7.06
C TRP A 7 23.81 -14.43 5.92
N HIS A 8 23.05 -15.46 6.26
CA HIS A 8 22.37 -16.32 5.31
C HIS A 8 20.91 -16.50 5.72
N VAL A 9 20.06 -16.94 4.79
CA VAL A 9 18.66 -17.25 5.06
C VAL A 9 18.47 -18.75 4.94
N SER A 10 17.99 -19.38 6.01
CA SER A 10 17.58 -20.79 6.03
C SER A 10 16.15 -20.86 6.55
N SER A 11 15.27 -21.57 5.83
CA SER A 11 13.86 -21.73 6.22
C SER A 11 13.13 -20.42 6.56
N GLY A 12 13.48 -19.33 5.86
CA GLY A 12 12.89 -18.00 6.10
C GLY A 12 13.47 -17.22 7.30
N VAL A 13 14.49 -17.76 7.99
CA VAL A 13 15.15 -17.13 9.13
C VAL A 13 16.53 -16.63 8.71
N ALA A 14 16.87 -15.40 9.10
CA ALA A 14 18.20 -14.83 8.88
C ALA A 14 19.14 -15.24 10.02
N HIS A 15 20.27 -15.86 9.68
CA HIS A 15 21.28 -16.30 10.62
C HIS A 15 22.55 -15.46 10.47
N PRO A 16 23.19 -15.05 11.59
CA PRO A 16 24.51 -14.45 11.54
C PRO A 16 25.53 -15.48 11.05
N ALA A 17 26.57 -15.01 10.36
CA ALA A 17 27.58 -15.77 9.63
C ALA A 17 27.18 -16.23 8.21
N GLY A 18 28.22 -16.41 7.38
CA GLY A 18 28.07 -16.87 6.01
C GLY A 18 27.87 -18.37 5.97
N ASP A 19 27.17 -18.86 4.95
CA ASP A 19 26.92 -20.28 4.69
C ASP A 19 28.02 -20.93 3.83
N GLY A 20 29.21 -20.33 3.80
CA GLY A 20 30.36 -20.81 3.01
C GLY A 20 30.23 -20.62 1.49
N ARG A 21 29.16 -19.99 1.00
CA ARG A 21 28.93 -19.77 -0.43
C ARG A 21 29.79 -18.63 -0.96
N ALA A 22 30.08 -18.68 -2.27
CA ALA A 22 30.80 -17.63 -3.00
C ALA A 22 29.97 -16.34 -3.21
N TRP A 23 28.69 -16.35 -2.83
CA TRP A 23 27.83 -15.17 -2.84
C TRP A 23 27.47 -14.76 -1.41
N CYS A 24 27.27 -13.47 -1.19
CA CYS A 24 26.86 -12.92 0.09
C CYS A 24 25.56 -12.14 -0.07
N ARG A 25 24.70 -12.17 0.95
CA ARG A 25 23.53 -11.29 1.04
C ARG A 25 23.92 -10.07 1.86
N LEU A 26 23.52 -8.89 1.40
CA LEU A 26 23.71 -7.63 2.10
C LEU A 26 22.34 -7.06 2.45
N ALA A 27 22.20 -6.51 3.65
CA ALA A 27 21.03 -5.71 3.98
C ALA A 27 21.00 -4.47 3.07
N HIS A 28 19.80 -3.93 2.82
CA HIS A 28 19.66 -2.75 1.95
C HIS A 28 20.30 -1.49 2.57
N ALA A 29 20.15 -1.29 3.89
CA ALA A 29 20.57 -0.03 4.52
C ALA A 29 22.07 0.31 4.33
N PRO A 30 23.02 -0.64 4.48
CA PRO A 30 24.45 -0.38 4.24
C PRO A 30 24.79 0.01 2.79
N VAL A 31 24.02 -0.46 1.81
CA VAL A 31 24.33 -0.27 0.37
C VAL A 31 23.47 0.81 -0.28
N CYS A 32 22.39 1.26 0.36
CA CYS A 32 21.43 2.20 -0.20
C CYS A 32 22.03 3.62 -0.34
N PRO A 33 22.20 4.16 -1.56
CA PRO A 33 22.75 5.50 -1.76
C PRO A 33 21.97 6.63 -1.09
N ALA A 34 20.68 6.42 -0.80
CA ALA A 34 19.80 7.41 -0.21
C ALA A 34 19.89 7.53 1.33
N ARG A 35 20.67 6.68 2.00
CA ARG A 35 20.88 6.72 3.47
C ARG A 35 22.28 7.16 3.83
N ASP A 36 22.53 7.72 4.99
CA ASP A 36 23.90 8.05 5.41
C ASP A 36 24.78 6.79 5.52
N ALA A 37 26.06 6.95 5.17
CA ALA A 37 27.03 5.85 5.26
C ALA A 37 27.35 5.57 6.74
N ALA A 38 27.13 4.33 7.17
CA ALA A 38 27.56 3.89 8.48
C ALA A 38 29.09 3.67 8.48
N PRO A 39 29.84 4.09 9.52
CA PRO A 39 31.30 3.92 9.59
C PRO A 39 31.74 2.46 9.44
N GLU A 40 30.94 1.53 9.98
CA GLU A 40 31.16 0.08 9.91
C GLU A 40 30.97 -0.50 8.49
N ALA A 41 30.37 0.27 7.57
CA ALA A 41 30.10 -0.12 6.18
C ALA A 41 31.18 0.35 5.19
N SER A 42 32.29 0.94 5.65
CA SER A 42 33.32 1.54 4.77
C SER A 42 33.85 0.58 3.69
N ALA A 43 33.94 -0.72 3.99
CA ALA A 43 34.32 -1.74 3.01
C ALA A 43 33.31 -1.92 1.84
N LEU A 44 32.11 -1.32 1.92
CA LEU A 44 31.07 -1.31 0.90
C LEU A 44 31.00 0.04 0.14
N ASP A 45 31.86 1.01 0.45
CA ASP A 45 31.79 2.35 -0.13
C ASP A 45 31.94 2.36 -1.65
N GLY A 46 32.77 1.47 -2.21
CA GLY A 46 32.90 1.29 -3.66
C GLY A 46 31.57 0.89 -4.30
N LEU A 47 30.94 -0.16 -3.77
CA LEU A 47 29.64 -0.64 -4.24
C LEU A 47 28.55 0.43 -4.09
N ARG A 48 28.55 1.13 -2.95
CA ARG A 48 27.60 2.20 -2.68
C ARG A 48 27.75 3.36 -3.65
N ARG A 49 28.99 3.72 -4.02
CA ARG A 49 29.29 4.73 -5.05
C ARG A 49 28.79 4.30 -6.43
N ASP A 50 29.04 3.05 -6.81
CA ASP A 50 28.59 2.51 -8.11
C ASP A 50 27.06 2.52 -8.21
N LEU A 51 26.37 2.09 -7.14
CA LEU A 51 24.92 2.17 -7.04
C LEU A 51 24.42 3.62 -7.12
N ALA A 52 25.08 4.57 -6.44
CA ALA A 52 24.71 5.97 -6.49
C ALA A 52 24.78 6.54 -7.92
N LEU A 53 25.89 6.26 -8.63
CA LEU A 53 26.08 6.69 -10.01
C LEU A 53 25.06 6.03 -10.96
N HIS A 54 24.81 4.73 -10.78
CA HIS A 54 23.83 4.01 -11.59
C HIS A 54 22.41 4.54 -11.36
N THR A 55 21.98 4.69 -10.10
CA THR A 55 20.69 5.27 -9.76
C THR A 55 20.56 6.68 -10.33
N ARG A 56 21.60 7.53 -10.23
CA ARG A 56 21.57 8.88 -10.80
C ARG A 56 21.36 8.85 -12.31
N ARG A 57 22.08 8.00 -13.04
CA ARG A 57 21.89 7.83 -14.49
C ARG A 57 20.47 7.40 -14.84
N LEU A 58 19.88 6.48 -14.08
CA LEU A 58 18.48 6.05 -14.28
C LEU A 58 17.47 7.18 -14.04
N ILE A 59 17.77 8.09 -13.11
CA ILE A 59 16.97 9.30 -12.87
C ILE A 59 17.09 10.25 -14.05
N ASP A 60 18.32 10.54 -14.48
CA ASP A 60 18.60 11.50 -15.54
C ASP A 60 18.03 11.03 -16.90
N THR A 61 17.93 9.72 -17.16
CA THR A 61 17.31 9.15 -18.36
C THR A 61 15.79 8.98 -18.25
N GLY A 62 15.18 9.34 -17.11
CA GLY A 62 13.74 9.21 -16.87
C GLY A 62 13.24 7.77 -16.71
N VAL A 63 14.13 6.78 -16.68
CA VAL A 63 13.78 5.36 -16.48
C VAL A 63 13.36 5.09 -15.03
N PHE A 64 13.88 5.87 -14.09
CA PHE A 64 13.55 5.79 -12.68
C PHE A 64 13.14 7.17 -12.14
N THR A 65 11.88 7.32 -11.74
CA THR A 65 11.43 8.54 -11.04
C THR A 65 11.42 8.26 -9.54
N PRO A 66 12.31 8.88 -8.74
CA PRO A 66 12.34 8.66 -7.31
C PRO A 66 11.09 9.26 -6.67
N ILE A 67 10.48 8.52 -5.75
CA ILE A 67 9.37 9.01 -4.94
C ILE A 67 9.98 9.98 -3.91
N THR A 68 9.84 11.28 -4.14
CA THR A 68 10.25 12.29 -3.16
C THR A 68 9.33 12.16 -1.93
N PRO A 69 9.86 11.82 -0.73
CA PRO A 69 9.05 11.91 0.47
C PRO A 69 8.67 13.38 0.66
N SER A 70 7.39 13.68 0.51
CA SER A 70 6.86 15.03 0.64
C SER A 70 7.15 15.55 2.05
N SER A 71 8.13 16.44 2.18
CA SER A 71 8.37 17.24 3.39
C SER A 71 7.39 18.42 3.46
N ARG A 72 6.13 18.18 3.11
CA ARG A 72 5.09 19.20 3.27
C ARG A 72 4.68 19.17 4.74
N PRO A 73 4.79 20.28 5.49
CA PRO A 73 4.05 20.42 6.74
C PRO A 73 2.61 20.06 6.40
N MET A 74 2.06 19.06 7.07
CA MET A 74 0.72 18.54 6.80
C MET A 74 -0.28 19.66 7.13
N ALA A 75 -0.45 20.61 6.21
CA ALA A 75 -1.60 21.48 6.16
C ALA A 75 -2.76 20.51 6.06
N GLN A 76 -3.45 20.33 7.19
CA GLN A 76 -4.59 19.46 7.31
C GLN A 76 -5.54 19.85 6.18
N PRO A 77 -5.75 19.01 5.16
CA PRO A 77 -6.78 19.29 4.21
C PRO A 77 -8.09 19.27 4.98
N ASP A 78 -8.97 20.22 4.68
CA ASP A 78 -10.37 20.12 5.04
C ASP A 78 -10.91 18.78 4.52
N GLY A 79 -11.00 17.80 5.43
CA GLY A 79 -11.37 16.41 5.15
C GLY A 79 -10.26 15.41 5.51
N CYS A 80 -10.48 14.64 6.58
CA CYS A 80 -9.65 13.48 6.89
C CYS A 80 -9.83 12.46 5.75
N ARG A 81 -8.88 12.35 4.82
CA ARG A 81 -8.86 11.31 3.78
C ARG A 81 -7.52 10.58 3.85
N PRO A 82 -7.47 9.36 4.41
CA PRO A 82 -6.24 8.59 4.51
C PRO A 82 -5.64 8.31 3.12
N ALA A 83 -4.37 8.66 2.92
CA ALA A 83 -3.65 8.38 1.67
C ALA A 83 -3.41 6.87 1.47
N ARG A 84 -3.13 6.16 2.56
CA ARG A 84 -2.96 4.71 2.61
C ARG A 84 -3.83 4.15 3.73
N PRO A 85 -5.11 3.90 3.44
CA PRO A 85 -6.06 3.46 4.45
C PRO A 85 -5.80 2.02 4.91
N VAL A 86 -6.13 1.74 6.17
CA VAL A 86 -6.21 0.36 6.68
C VAL A 86 -7.56 -0.22 6.29
N VAL A 87 -7.54 -1.35 5.59
CA VAL A 87 -8.71 -2.05 5.09
C VAL A 87 -8.79 -3.42 5.75
N GLN A 88 -9.98 -3.83 6.20
CA GLN A 88 -10.21 -5.12 6.82
C GLN A 88 -11.18 -5.96 5.99
N PHE A 89 -10.73 -7.13 5.56
CA PHE A 89 -11.54 -8.17 4.92
C PHE A 89 -10.97 -9.53 5.28
N LEU A 90 -11.81 -10.57 5.24
CA LEU A 90 -11.41 -11.94 5.58
C LEU A 90 -10.75 -12.03 6.97
N TYR A 91 -11.17 -11.15 7.89
CA TYR A 91 -10.61 -10.99 9.24
C TYR A 91 -9.12 -10.63 9.32
N VAL A 92 -8.53 -10.15 8.22
CA VAL A 92 -7.15 -9.66 8.17
C VAL A 92 -7.14 -8.18 7.83
N ARG A 93 -6.22 -7.43 8.45
CA ARG A 93 -6.00 -6.01 8.17
C ARG A 93 -4.87 -5.84 7.17
N TYR A 94 -5.13 -5.03 6.15
CA TYR A 94 -4.17 -4.67 5.11
C TYR A 94 -4.04 -3.16 5.03
N LEU A 95 -2.85 -2.70 4.69
CA LEU A 95 -2.60 -1.34 4.28
C LEU A 95 -2.76 -1.25 2.75
N ALA A 96 -3.65 -0.38 2.29
CA ALA A 96 -3.81 -0.13 0.87
C ALA A 96 -2.67 0.73 0.32
N ALA A 97 -2.35 0.59 -0.97
CA ALA A 97 -1.39 1.45 -1.64
C ALA A 97 -1.91 2.88 -1.90
N GLN A 98 -3.23 3.08 -1.97
CA GLN A 98 -3.88 4.35 -2.31
C GLN A 98 -5.25 4.47 -1.60
N PRO A 99 -5.90 5.65 -1.59
CA PRO A 99 -7.22 5.83 -0.98
C PRO A 99 -8.24 4.81 -1.51
N VAL A 100 -9.17 4.36 -0.65
CA VAL A 100 -10.13 3.28 -0.96
C VAL A 100 -10.88 3.53 -2.27
N ASP A 101 -11.29 4.77 -2.51
CA ASP A 101 -12.06 5.15 -3.69
C ASP A 101 -11.21 5.29 -4.97
N GLU A 102 -9.88 5.25 -4.86
CA GLU A 102 -8.94 5.30 -5.99
C GLU A 102 -8.38 3.92 -6.37
N ILE A 103 -8.54 2.89 -5.52
CA ILE A 103 -8.01 1.54 -5.77
C ILE A 103 -8.56 1.00 -7.10
N GLN A 104 -7.67 0.77 -8.05
CA GLN A 104 -7.99 0.28 -9.40
C GLN A 104 -7.87 -1.24 -9.50
N CYS A 105 -8.66 -1.79 -10.41
CA CYS A 105 -8.58 -3.19 -10.83
C CYS A 105 -7.16 -3.55 -11.32
N VAL A 106 -6.69 -4.75 -10.99
CA VAL A 106 -5.39 -5.27 -11.48
C VAL A 106 -5.53 -6.10 -12.75
N ALA A 107 -6.75 -6.46 -13.14
CA ALA A 107 -7.00 -7.27 -14.33
C ALA A 107 -6.63 -6.53 -15.62
N GLN A 108 -6.22 -7.32 -16.60
CA GLN A 108 -5.90 -6.88 -17.94
C GLN A 108 -7.18 -6.73 -18.78
N THR A 109 -7.26 -5.63 -19.55
CA THR A 109 -8.33 -5.43 -20.54
C THR A 109 -8.06 -6.19 -21.84
N ARG A 110 -9.03 -6.22 -22.76
CA ARG A 110 -8.84 -6.78 -24.12
C ARG A 110 -7.72 -6.07 -24.91
N HIS A 111 -7.46 -4.80 -24.62
CA HIS A 111 -6.39 -4.00 -25.24
C HIS A 111 -5.02 -4.21 -24.57
N ARG A 112 -4.91 -5.17 -23.64
CA ARG A 112 -3.70 -5.50 -22.87
C ARG A 112 -3.24 -4.45 -21.86
N ASP A 113 -3.99 -3.36 -21.69
CA ASP A 113 -3.77 -2.36 -20.66
C ASP A 113 -4.41 -2.74 -19.32
N ARG A 114 -3.94 -2.11 -18.24
CA ARG A 114 -4.54 -2.26 -16.90
C ARG A 114 -5.97 -1.72 -16.93
N CYS A 115 -6.90 -2.45 -16.34
CA CYS A 115 -8.26 -1.96 -16.18
C CYS A 115 -8.32 -0.70 -15.30
N SER A 116 -8.83 0.40 -15.83
CA SER A 116 -8.99 1.67 -15.13
C SER A 116 -10.18 1.71 -14.16
N GLN A 117 -11.02 0.67 -14.14
CA GLN A 117 -12.18 0.60 -13.24
C GLN A 117 -11.74 0.51 -11.79
N ARG A 118 -12.39 1.29 -10.93
CA ARG A 118 -12.18 1.27 -9.48
C ARG A 118 -12.86 0.05 -8.85
N LEU A 119 -12.30 -0.40 -7.73
CA LEU A 119 -12.87 -1.49 -6.94
C LEU A 119 -14.19 -1.09 -6.27
N LEU A 120 -14.22 0.15 -5.77
CA LEU A 120 -15.40 0.79 -5.23
C LEU A 120 -16.16 1.45 -6.37
N THR A 121 -17.33 0.90 -6.72
CA THR A 121 -18.25 1.47 -7.70
C THR A 121 -19.37 2.23 -6.99
N ALA A 122 -19.99 3.19 -7.67
CA ALA A 122 -21.05 4.02 -7.08
C ALA A 122 -22.25 3.18 -6.60
N ASP A 123 -22.59 2.13 -7.35
CA ASP A 123 -23.76 1.27 -7.10
C ASP A 123 -23.39 -0.10 -6.51
N GLY A 124 -22.12 -0.29 -6.11
CA GLY A 124 -21.63 -1.55 -5.58
C GLY A 124 -21.80 -1.69 -4.06
N PRO A 125 -21.68 -2.91 -3.52
CA PRO A 125 -21.61 -3.12 -2.08
C PRO A 125 -20.39 -2.38 -1.49
N VAL A 126 -20.63 -1.60 -0.44
CA VAL A 126 -19.62 -0.76 0.20
C VAL A 126 -19.29 -1.25 1.61
N GLY A 127 -18.02 -1.16 1.98
CA GLY A 127 -17.60 -1.28 3.38
C GLY A 127 -17.97 -0.05 4.20
N VAL A 128 -17.76 -0.15 5.51
CA VAL A 128 -18.07 0.92 6.48
C VAL A 128 -16.80 1.33 7.20
N TRP A 129 -16.59 2.64 7.36
CA TRP A 129 -15.51 3.13 8.19
C TRP A 129 -15.81 2.96 9.67
N ARG A 130 -14.87 2.39 10.42
CA ARG A 130 -14.98 2.15 11.87
C ARG A 130 -13.73 2.60 12.58
N LEU A 131 -13.88 3.12 13.80
CA LEU A 131 -12.76 3.30 14.73
C LEU A 131 -12.62 2.01 15.54
N VAL A 132 -11.43 1.41 15.49
CA VAL A 132 -11.10 0.20 16.25
C VAL A 132 -9.79 0.41 17.00
N PRO A 133 -9.54 -0.31 18.10
CA PRO A 133 -8.24 -0.29 18.76
C PRO A 133 -7.12 -0.71 17.79
N ALA A 134 -6.02 0.05 17.75
CA ALA A 134 -4.76 -0.28 17.08
C ALA A 134 -3.98 -1.33 17.91
N THR A 135 -4.64 -2.45 18.23
CA THR A 135 -4.01 -3.55 18.97
C THR A 135 -3.01 -4.26 18.09
N ALA A 136 -1.85 -4.56 18.68
CA ALA A 136 -0.87 -5.45 18.08
C ALA A 136 -1.35 -6.90 18.17
N THR A 137 -1.31 -7.63 17.06
CA THR A 137 -1.93 -8.96 16.92
C THR A 137 -1.09 -10.09 17.53
N ARG A 138 0.17 -9.84 17.95
CA ARG A 138 1.11 -10.91 18.34
C ARG A 138 1.97 -10.57 19.55
N GLY A 139 1.42 -10.74 20.77
CA GLY A 139 2.24 -10.77 22.00
C GLY A 139 3.08 -9.52 22.26
N GLN A 140 2.77 -8.40 21.61
CA GLN A 140 3.45 -7.12 21.78
C GLN A 140 2.73 -6.25 22.82
N LEU A 141 3.48 -5.37 23.49
CA LEU A 141 2.92 -4.37 24.40
C LEU A 141 1.83 -3.57 23.67
N ALA A 142 0.65 -3.46 24.29
CA ALA A 142 -0.45 -2.70 23.72
C ALA A 142 0.01 -1.26 23.45
N LEU A 143 -0.18 -0.78 22.22
CA LEU A 143 -0.12 0.65 21.95
C LEU A 143 -1.11 1.35 22.90
N PRO A 144 -0.72 2.45 23.58
CA PRO A 144 -1.63 3.15 24.49
C PRO A 144 -2.88 3.61 23.75
N CYS A 145 -3.99 2.87 23.90
CA CYS A 145 -5.33 3.13 23.36
C CYS A 145 -5.40 3.98 22.08
N GLU A 146 -4.56 3.70 21.08
CA GLU A 146 -4.63 4.40 19.80
C GLU A 146 -5.83 3.82 19.05
N LEU A 147 -6.87 4.63 18.86
CA LEU A 147 -7.94 4.30 17.92
C LEU A 147 -7.42 4.49 16.49
N MET A 148 -7.88 3.63 15.60
CA MET A 148 -7.53 3.58 14.20
C MET A 148 -8.80 3.50 13.34
N ALA A 149 -8.87 4.34 12.31
CA ALA A 149 -9.86 4.27 11.27
C ALA A 149 -9.54 3.11 10.32
N VAL A 150 -10.48 2.17 10.22
CA VAL A 150 -10.41 1.01 9.34
C VAL A 150 -11.60 1.04 8.40
N TYR A 151 -11.36 0.79 7.11
CA TYR A 151 -12.41 0.50 6.15
C TYR A 151 -12.79 -0.97 6.25
N ASP A 152 -13.92 -1.24 6.90
CA ASP A 152 -14.37 -2.59 7.25
C ASP A 152 -15.29 -3.16 6.17
N LEU A 153 -14.81 -4.22 5.51
CA LEU A 153 -15.51 -4.97 4.48
C LEU A 153 -16.04 -6.32 5.00
N THR A 154 -15.86 -6.62 6.29
CA THR A 154 -16.23 -7.94 6.86
C THR A 154 -17.72 -8.23 6.82
N ALA A 155 -18.56 -7.19 6.75
CA ALA A 155 -20.00 -7.31 6.59
C ALA A 155 -20.43 -7.63 5.14
N LEU A 156 -19.53 -7.53 4.16
CA LEU A 156 -19.84 -7.88 2.78
C LEU A 156 -19.92 -9.40 2.59
N PRO A 157 -20.69 -9.89 1.59
CA PRO A 157 -20.66 -11.29 1.20
C PRO A 157 -19.24 -11.79 0.97
N TYR A 158 -18.97 -13.05 1.31
CA TYR A 158 -17.64 -13.65 1.19
C TYR A 158 -17.02 -13.49 -0.22
N ALA A 159 -17.84 -13.66 -1.27
CA ALA A 159 -17.40 -13.46 -2.66
C ALA A 159 -16.92 -12.02 -2.93
N GLU A 160 -17.55 -11.01 -2.32
CA GLU A 160 -17.11 -9.62 -2.42
C GLU A 160 -15.79 -9.41 -1.67
N GLN A 161 -15.63 -10.00 -0.49
CA GLN A 161 -14.36 -9.93 0.24
C GLN A 161 -13.20 -10.57 -0.57
N LEU A 162 -13.46 -11.70 -1.25
CA LEU A 162 -12.48 -12.31 -2.17
C LEU A 162 -12.21 -11.45 -3.40
N ARG A 163 -13.22 -10.77 -3.96
CA ARG A 163 -13.03 -9.81 -5.06
C ARG A 163 -12.10 -8.68 -4.64
N TRP A 164 -12.32 -8.11 -3.46
CA TRP A 164 -11.44 -7.09 -2.88
C TRP A 164 -10.03 -7.64 -2.68
N ARG A 165 -9.89 -8.86 -2.15
CA ARG A 165 -8.59 -9.56 -2.01
C ARG A 165 -7.83 -9.66 -3.33
N MET A 166 -8.51 -10.04 -4.41
CA MET A 166 -7.94 -10.16 -5.76
C MET A 166 -7.74 -8.80 -6.46
N GLN A 167 -8.23 -7.71 -5.86
CA GLN A 167 -8.21 -6.38 -6.46
C GLN A 167 -8.85 -6.34 -7.87
N ARG A 168 -10.02 -6.97 -8.02
CA ARG A 168 -10.77 -6.99 -9.29
C ARG A 168 -12.06 -6.16 -9.23
N CYS A 169 -12.42 -5.50 -10.34
CA CYS A 169 -13.74 -4.87 -10.48
C CYS A 169 -14.82 -5.93 -10.74
N SER A 170 -16.10 -5.57 -10.52
CA SER A 170 -17.23 -6.49 -10.68
C SER A 170 -17.28 -7.16 -12.07
N THR A 171 -17.00 -6.40 -13.13
CA THR A 171 -16.95 -6.92 -14.51
C THR A 171 -15.89 -8.02 -14.69
N HIS A 172 -14.68 -7.81 -14.15
CA HIS A 172 -13.58 -8.78 -14.28
C HIS A 172 -13.71 -9.95 -13.31
N THR A 173 -14.38 -9.78 -12.18
CA THR A 173 -14.75 -10.91 -11.31
C THR A 173 -15.78 -11.81 -11.97
N ALA A 174 -16.76 -11.26 -12.67
CA ALA A 174 -17.79 -12.04 -13.36
C ALA A 174 -17.23 -12.85 -14.54
N THR A 175 -16.19 -12.35 -15.22
CA THR A 175 -15.65 -12.98 -16.44
C THR A 175 -14.53 -13.98 -16.22
N GLN A 176 -13.94 -14.06 -15.00
CA GLN A 176 -12.87 -14.95 -14.46
C GLN A 176 -11.63 -15.27 -15.33
N SER A 177 -11.67 -15.04 -16.64
CA SER A 177 -10.69 -15.41 -17.66
C SER A 177 -9.64 -14.33 -17.94
N ALA A 178 -9.83 -13.13 -17.40
CA ALA A 178 -8.85 -12.06 -17.53
C ALA A 178 -7.65 -12.34 -16.61
N ALA A 179 -6.45 -12.32 -17.20
CA ALA A 179 -5.19 -12.36 -16.46
C ALA A 179 -4.97 -11.06 -15.67
N ASP A 180 -4.22 -11.13 -14.58
CA ASP A 180 -3.83 -9.93 -13.83
C ASP A 180 -2.57 -9.31 -14.44
N LEU A 181 -2.61 -8.01 -14.73
CA LEU A 181 -1.49 -7.25 -15.28
C LEU A 181 -0.59 -6.68 -14.18
N ALA A 182 -1.12 -6.52 -12.96
CA ALA A 182 -0.41 -6.08 -11.77
C ALA A 182 -0.69 -7.04 -10.60
N LEU A 183 0.17 -7.06 -9.59
CA LEU A 183 -0.14 -7.73 -8.33
C LEU A 183 -1.16 -6.90 -7.54
N ALA A 184 -1.95 -7.57 -6.71
CA ALA A 184 -2.78 -6.87 -5.74
C ALA A 184 -1.88 -6.16 -4.73
N ASP A 185 -2.07 -4.86 -4.58
CA ASP A 185 -1.18 -3.96 -3.81
C ASP A 185 -1.60 -3.92 -2.32
N TRP A 186 -1.86 -5.10 -1.74
CA TRP A 186 -2.23 -5.27 -0.34
C TRP A 186 -1.01 -5.59 0.52
N GLU A 187 -0.61 -4.67 1.39
CA GLU A 187 0.44 -4.89 2.37
C GLU A 187 -0.17 -5.38 3.70
N PRO A 188 0.29 -6.48 4.32
CA PRO A 188 -0.18 -6.88 5.65
C PRO A 188 0.03 -5.76 6.68
N PHE A 189 -1.02 -5.38 7.41
CA PHE A 189 -0.92 -4.29 8.37
C PHE A 189 -0.33 -4.76 9.70
N ASP A 190 0.81 -4.17 10.05
CA ASP A 190 1.42 -4.22 11.39
C ASP A 190 1.33 -2.83 12.06
N PRO A 191 0.67 -2.68 13.22
CA PRO A 191 0.53 -1.38 13.91
C PRO A 191 1.85 -0.72 14.30
N MET A 192 2.91 -1.50 14.54
CA MET A 192 4.23 -0.97 14.92
C MET A 192 4.96 -0.41 13.71
N LEU A 193 4.94 -1.14 12.59
CA LEU A 193 5.62 -0.72 11.37
C LEU A 193 4.88 0.40 10.63
N HIS A 194 3.54 0.43 10.75
CA HIS A 194 2.69 1.34 9.97
C HIS A 194 2.06 2.44 10.83
N ARG A 195 2.68 2.83 11.95
CA ARG A 195 2.16 3.87 12.84
C ARG A 195 1.83 5.18 12.11
N ALA A 196 2.63 5.54 11.10
CA ALA A 196 2.41 6.74 10.28
C ALA A 196 1.09 6.72 9.47
N HIS A 197 0.47 5.54 9.30
CA HIS A 197 -0.79 5.35 8.59
C HIS A 197 -1.98 5.12 9.54
N ILE A 198 -1.75 5.18 10.85
CA ILE A 198 -2.82 5.12 11.85
C ILE A 198 -3.48 6.51 11.93
N HIS A 199 -4.75 6.55 11.55
CA HIS A 199 -5.59 7.74 11.68
C HIS A 199 -6.62 7.52 12.79
N ASN A 200 -6.68 8.41 13.78
CA ASN A 200 -7.57 8.28 14.93
C ASN A 200 -8.96 8.93 14.75
N ARG A 201 -9.27 9.37 13.53
CA ARG A 201 -10.56 9.99 13.17
C ARG A 201 -11.12 9.31 11.95
N LEU A 202 -12.44 9.16 11.90
CA LEU A 202 -13.11 8.66 10.71
C LEU A 202 -12.91 9.63 9.56
N PRO A 203 -12.76 9.11 8.33
CA PRO A 203 -12.69 9.97 7.16
C PRO A 203 -13.97 10.80 7.01
N ASN A 204 -13.84 12.09 6.75
CA ASN A 204 -14.99 12.93 6.44
C ASN A 204 -15.47 12.56 5.03
N HIS A 205 -16.53 11.78 4.92
CA HIS A 205 -17.23 11.62 3.66
C HIS A 205 -17.94 12.93 3.34
N VAL A 206 -17.30 13.78 2.53
CA VAL A 206 -18.07 14.77 1.76
C VAL A 206 -19.02 13.94 0.90
N ARG A 207 -20.31 13.89 1.28
CA ARG A 207 -21.36 13.34 0.43
C ARG A 207 -21.20 14.02 -0.93
N ARG A 208 -21.01 13.24 -2.00
CA ARG A 208 -21.07 13.81 -3.36
C ARG A 208 -22.40 14.58 -3.47
N PRO A 209 -22.41 15.82 -3.98
CA PRO A 209 -23.65 16.49 -4.32
C PRO A 209 -24.44 15.57 -5.24
N ARG A 210 -25.67 15.24 -4.81
CA ARG A 210 -26.64 14.57 -5.67
C ARG A 210 -26.81 15.45 -6.92
N PRO A 211 -26.72 14.93 -8.15
CA PRO A 211 -27.09 15.71 -9.32
C PRO A 211 -28.53 16.14 -9.13
N THR A 212 -28.75 17.45 -9.00
CA THR A 212 -30.09 18.02 -9.03
C THR A 212 -30.68 17.68 -10.39
N HIS A 213 -31.65 16.76 -10.38
CA HIS A 213 -32.48 16.46 -11.52
C HIS A 213 -33.24 17.76 -11.83
N HIS A 214 -32.78 18.52 -12.82
CA HIS A 214 -33.57 19.61 -13.37
C HIS A 214 -34.71 18.96 -14.13
N GLU A 215 -35.85 18.77 -13.45
CA GLU A 215 -37.13 18.59 -14.12
C GLU A 215 -37.43 19.89 -14.87
N ASN A 216 -37.18 19.87 -16.18
CA ASN A 216 -37.78 20.83 -17.09
C ASN A 216 -39.30 20.56 -17.09
N GLY A 217 -40.02 21.32 -16.28
CA GLY A 217 -41.47 21.44 -16.36
C GLY A 217 -41.86 22.23 -17.61
N THR A 218 -42.16 21.53 -18.69
CA THR A 218 -43.05 22.01 -19.76
C THR A 218 -44.49 21.70 -19.41
N ALA A 219 -45.28 22.73 -19.13
CA ALA A 219 -46.74 22.89 -19.32
C ALA A 219 -47.16 24.11 -18.46
N GLY A 220 -47.85 25.15 -18.91
CA GLY A 220 -48.69 25.38 -20.08
C GLY A 220 -49.85 26.28 -19.64
N SER A 221 -50.01 27.44 -20.26
CA SER A 221 -51.27 28.17 -20.52
C SER A 221 -50.95 29.37 -21.39
#